data_AF-A0A820DBK4-F1
#
_entry.id   AF-A0A820DBK4-F1
#
_cell.length_a   1.000
_cell.length_b   1.000
_cell.length_c   1.000
_cell.angle_alpha   90.00
_cell.angle_beta   90.00
_cell.angle_gamma   90.00
#
_symmetry.space_group_name_H-M   'P 1'
#
loop_
_entity.id
_entity.type
_entity.pdbx_description
1 polymer ?
#
loop_
_entity_poly.entity_id
_entity_poly.type
_entity_poly.pdbx_seq_one_letter_code
_entity_poly.pdbx_strand_id
1 'polypeptide(L)'
;MRFAILFGAALAAGVLEGILAYGISYMKDIGGLENWRWLFLLEGLPIIPLGVMTYLFVGSIPDAVQWLDNCEKQLLTNLLREDAGLANSEPASSTRLSWRQVRYAFTDWRIY
;
A
#
# COMPACT_ATOMS: atom_id res chain seq x y z
N MET A 1 1.92 23.35 -7.64
CA MET A 1 0.71 22.54 -7.95
C MET A 1 0.67 21.21 -7.18
N ARG A 2 1.64 20.28 -7.33
CA ARG A 2 1.63 18.97 -6.63
C ARG A 2 1.45 19.04 -5.10
N PHE A 3 2.21 19.91 -4.43
CA PHE A 3 2.14 20.06 -2.97
C PHE A 3 0.78 20.61 -2.52
N ALA A 4 0.18 21.52 -3.27
CA ALA A 4 -1.13 22.07 -2.93
C ALA A 4 -2.24 21.01 -2.95
N ILE A 5 -2.19 20.05 -3.89
CA ILE A 5 -3.15 18.95 -3.96
C ILE A 5 -2.95 18.00 -2.78
N LEU A 6 -1.70 17.67 -2.44
CA LEU A 6 -1.38 16.80 -1.30
C LEU A 6 -1.81 17.42 0.03
N PHE A 7 -1.50 18.71 0.25
CA PHE A 7 -1.93 19.43 1.45
C PHE A 7 -3.45 19.62 1.47
N GLY A 8 -4.09 19.92 0.34
CA GLY A 8 -5.54 20.00 0.25
C GLY A 8 -6.22 18.68 0.59
N ALA A 9 -5.69 17.55 0.11
CA ALA A 9 -6.18 16.22 0.45
C ALA A 9 -5.97 15.90 1.93
N ALA A 10 -4.83 16.26 2.53
CA ALA A 10 -4.57 16.05 3.95
C ALA A 10 -5.55 16.84 4.84
N LEU A 11 -5.83 18.10 4.47
CA LEU A 11 -6.83 18.91 5.18
C LEU A 11 -8.23 18.32 5.04
N ALA A 12 -8.61 17.86 3.85
CA ALA A 12 -9.88 17.19 3.62
C ALA A 12 -10.01 15.91 4.46
N ALA A 13 -8.96 15.10 4.52
CA ALA A 13 -8.91 13.90 5.37
C ALA A 13 -9.11 14.25 6.85
N GLY A 14 -8.44 15.28 7.36
CA GLY A 14 -8.63 15.74 8.75
C GLY A 14 -10.06 16.19 9.07
N VAL A 15 -10.77 16.81 8.12
CA VAL A 15 -12.20 17.14 8.29
C VAL A 15 -13.06 15.88 8.36
N LEU A 16 -12.78 14.89 7.53
CA LEU A 16 -13.49 13.60 7.55
C LEU A 16 -13.27 12.85 8.86
N GLU A 17 -12.04 12.84 9.37
CA GLU A 17 -11.71 12.29 10.69
C GLU A 17 -12.45 13.01 11.82
N GLY A 18 -12.57 14.35 11.75
CA GLY A 18 -13.35 15.13 12.72
C GLY A 18 -14.85 14.80 12.72
N ILE A 19 -15.45 14.62 11.54
CA ILE A 19 -16.85 14.20 11.40
C ILE A 19 -17.04 12.78 11.94
N LEU A 20 -16.10 11.87 11.67
CA LEU A 20 -16.12 10.51 12.19
C LEU A 20 -16.04 10.50 13.73
N ALA A 21 -15.13 11.29 14.30
CA ALA A 21 -14.99 11.46 15.75
C ALA A 21 -16.26 12.03 16.40
N TYR A 22 -16.92 12.99 15.73
CA TYR A 22 -18.21 13.50 16.16
C TYR A 22 -19.29 12.42 16.15
N GLY A 23 -19.36 11.59 15.09
CA GLY A 23 -20.27 10.44 15.03
C GLY A 23 -20.02 9.43 16.17
N ILE A 24 -18.76 9.13 16.47
CA ILE A 24 -18.35 8.23 17.56
C ILE A 24 -18.72 8.81 18.93
N SER A 25 -18.76 10.14 19.10
CA SER A 25 -19.15 10.76 20.37
C SER A 25 -20.57 10.40 20.81
N TYR A 26 -21.47 10.10 19.85
CA TYR A 26 -22.84 9.64 20.09
C TYR A 26 -22.93 8.14 20.38
N MET A 27 -21.85 7.37 20.22
CA MET A 27 -21.85 5.92 20.44
C MET A 27 -21.57 5.51 21.89
N LYS A 28 -21.56 6.47 22.82
CA LYS A 28 -21.41 6.19 24.25
C LYS A 28 -22.54 5.26 24.71
N ASP A 29 -22.16 4.18 25.39
CA ASP A 29 -23.03 3.10 25.91
C ASP A 29 -23.64 2.15 24.86
N ILE A 30 -23.30 2.30 23.57
CA ILE A 30 -23.65 1.29 22.56
C ILE A 30 -22.73 0.07 22.74
N GLY A 31 -23.29 -1.03 23.23
CA GLY A 31 -22.56 -2.30 23.43
C GLY A 31 -21.63 -2.33 24.65
N GLY A 32 -21.73 -1.37 25.57
CA GLY A 32 -20.90 -1.31 26.79
C GLY A 32 -19.41 -1.02 26.54
N LEU A 33 -19.08 -0.52 25.35
CA LEU A 33 -17.72 -0.20 24.93
C LEU A 33 -17.46 1.30 25.00
N GLU A 34 -16.23 1.68 25.34
CA GLU A 34 -15.79 3.07 25.31
C GLU A 34 -15.60 3.57 23.87
N ASN A 35 -15.85 4.87 23.65
CA ASN A 35 -15.80 5.52 22.34
C ASN A 35 -14.50 5.26 21.56
N TRP A 36 -13.35 5.19 22.24
CA TRP A 36 -12.06 4.94 21.58
C TRP A 36 -11.98 3.54 20.96
N ARG A 37 -12.70 2.55 21.49
CA ARG A 37 -12.74 1.19 20.91
C ARG A 37 -13.54 1.17 19.62
N TRP A 38 -14.64 1.93 19.57
CA TRP A 38 -15.44 2.11 18.36
C TRP A 38 -14.64 2.80 17.24
N LEU A 39 -13.77 3.75 17.59
CA LEU A 39 -12.86 4.37 16.63
C LEU A 39 -11.95 3.33 15.95
N PHE A 40 -11.24 2.52 16.74
CA PHE A 40 -10.38 1.46 16.19
C PHE A 40 -11.16 0.41 15.40
N LEU A 41 -12.38 0.08 15.84
CA LEU A 41 -13.21 -0.90 15.14
C LEU A 41 -13.65 -0.37 13.78
N LEU A 42 -14.14 0.88 13.72
CA LEU A 42 -14.64 1.49 12.48
C LEU A 42 -13.52 1.78 11.48
N GLU A 43 -12.33 2.13 11.95
CA GLU A 43 -11.18 2.40 11.09
C GLU A 43 -10.45 1.10 10.69
N GLY A 44 -10.22 0.18 11.64
CA GLY A 44 -9.44 -1.03 11.42
C GLY A 44 -10.20 -2.14 10.69
N LEU A 45 -11.50 -2.32 10.98
CA LEU A 45 -12.31 -3.38 10.37
C LEU A 45 -12.38 -3.32 8.83
N PRO A 46 -12.58 -2.15 8.18
CA PRO A 46 -12.58 -2.09 6.71
C PRO A 46 -11.20 -2.28 6.08
N ILE A 47 -10.11 -2.00 6.81
CA ILE A 47 -8.74 -2.16 6.29
C ILE A 47 -8.37 -3.63 6.16
N ILE A 48 -8.86 -4.51 7.04
CA ILE A 48 -8.58 -5.96 6.98
C ILE A 48 -9.02 -6.59 5.65
N PRO A 49 -10.30 -6.50 5.21
CA PRO A 49 -10.71 -7.04 3.92
C PRO A 49 -10.07 -6.27 2.78
N LEU A 50 -9.81 -4.97 2.91
CA LEU A 50 -9.11 -4.22 1.88
C LEU A 50 -7.68 -4.75 1.67
N GLY A 51 -6.95 -5.08 2.73
CA GLY A 51 -5.63 -5.70 2.66
C GLY A 51 -5.67 -7.10 2.03
N VAL A 52 -6.69 -7.90 2.34
CA VAL A 52 -6.90 -9.20 1.68
C VAL A 52 -7.22 -8.99 0.19
N MET A 53 -8.07 -8.04 -0.15
CA MET A 53 -8.37 -7.68 -1.54
C MET A 53 -7.10 -7.20 -2.25
N THR A 54 -6.29 -6.34 -1.63
CA THR A 54 -5.00 -5.92 -2.20
C THR A 54 -4.10 -7.12 -2.45
N TYR A 55 -4.00 -8.07 -1.53
CA TYR A 55 -3.22 -9.30 -1.74
C TYR A 55 -3.72 -10.14 -2.92
N LEU A 56 -5.04 -10.19 -3.15
CA LEU A 56 -5.64 -10.96 -4.24
C LEU A 56 -5.59 -10.22 -5.60
N PHE A 57 -5.78 -8.90 -5.61
CA PHE A 57 -5.86 -8.08 -6.82
C PHE A 57 -4.50 -7.55 -7.29
N VAL A 58 -3.60 -7.24 -6.35
CA VAL A 58 -2.22 -6.86 -6.67
C VAL A 58 -1.44 -8.16 -6.85
N GLY A 59 -1.55 -8.74 -8.04
CA GLY A 59 -0.68 -9.82 -8.47
C GLY A 59 0.77 -9.37 -8.31
N SER A 60 1.54 -10.10 -7.50
CA SER A 60 2.96 -9.83 -7.24
C SER A 60 3.87 -10.04 -8.46
N ILE A 61 3.30 -10.45 -9.59
CA ILE A 61 3.99 -10.82 -10.82
C ILE A 61 3.19 -10.21 -11.98
N PRO A 62 3.81 -9.49 -12.94
CA PRO A 62 3.11 -8.94 -14.11
C PRO A 62 2.31 -10.00 -14.89
N ASP A 63 2.73 -11.28 -14.84
CA ASP A 63 1.98 -12.41 -15.40
C ASP A 63 0.69 -12.75 -14.64
N ALA A 64 0.71 -12.65 -13.31
CA ALA A 64 -0.44 -12.95 -12.44
C ALA A 64 -1.52 -11.87 -12.46
N VAL A 65 -1.22 -10.71 -13.04
CA VAL A 65 -2.15 -9.60 -13.18
C VAL A 65 -3.14 -9.91 -14.31
N GLN A 66 -4.38 -10.24 -13.97
CA GLN A 66 -5.43 -10.56 -14.97
C GLN A 66 -6.03 -9.33 -15.65
N TRP A 67 -5.79 -8.12 -15.12
CA TRP A 67 -6.33 -6.88 -15.68
C TRP A 67 -5.43 -6.21 -16.71
N LEU A 68 -4.19 -6.70 -16.89
CA LEU A 68 -3.19 -6.10 -17.78
C LEU A 68 -3.18 -6.81 -19.14
N ASP A 69 -3.17 -6.06 -20.24
CA ASP A 69 -3.12 -6.66 -21.57
C ASP A 69 -1.73 -7.27 -21.86
N ASN A 70 -1.66 -8.25 -22.75
CA ASN A 70 -0.41 -8.98 -23.02
C ASN A 70 0.73 -8.05 -23.51
N CYS A 71 0.38 -6.98 -24.22
CA CYS A 71 1.32 -5.95 -24.66
C CYS A 71 1.88 -5.14 -23.47
N GLU A 72 1.01 -4.73 -22.54
CA GLU A 72 1.39 -3.98 -21.34
C GLU A 72 2.23 -4.83 -20.38
N LYS A 73 1.96 -6.14 -20.27
CA LYS A 73 2.80 -7.07 -19.52
C LYS A 73 4.22 -7.14 -20.05
N GLN A 74 4.39 -7.19 -21.37
CA GLN A 74 5.72 -7.21 -22.00
C GLN A 74 6.45 -5.89 -21.78
N LEU A 75 5.74 -4.76 -21.91
CA LEU A 75 6.28 -3.43 -21.62
C LEU A 75 6.72 -3.32 -20.16
N LEU A 76 5.88 -3.73 -19.20
CA LEU A 76 6.22 -3.75 -17.76
C LEU A 76 7.43 -4.64 -17.49
N THR A 77 7.50 -5.80 -18.13
CA THR A 77 8.63 -6.72 -17.95
C THR A 77 9.93 -6.13 -18.50
N ASN A 78 9.86 -5.41 -19.62
CA ASN A 78 11.02 -4.73 -20.20
C ASN A 78 11.44 -3.53 -19.35
N LEU A 79 10.49 -2.71 -18.90
CA LEU A 79 10.76 -1.62 -17.96
C LEU A 79 11.36 -2.14 -16.65
N LEU A 80 10.80 -3.20 -16.06
CA LEU A 80 11.36 -3.82 -14.85
C LEU A 80 12.80 -4.33 -15.07
N ARG A 81 13.14 -4.81 -16.28
CA ARG A 81 14.52 -5.20 -16.64
C ARG A 81 15.45 -4.00 -16.80
N GLU A 82 14.96 -2.89 -17.34
CA GLU A 82 15.73 -1.65 -17.51
C GLU A 82 15.94 -0.92 -16.17
N ASP A 83 14.91 -0.87 -15.32
CA ASP A 83 14.94 -0.24 -13.99
C ASP A 83 15.76 -1.07 -12.99
N ALA A 84 15.74 -2.40 -13.13
CA ALA A 84 16.61 -3.32 -12.40
C ALA A 84 18.03 -3.36 -13.01
N GLY A 85 18.65 -2.20 -13.24
CA GLY A 85 20.02 -1.98 -13.74
C GLY A 85 21.17 -2.60 -12.91
N LEU A 86 20.92 -3.72 -12.24
CA LEU A 86 21.88 -4.65 -11.67
C LEU A 86 21.97 -5.85 -12.61
N ALA A 87 22.95 -5.78 -13.50
CA ALA A 87 23.48 -6.97 -14.16
C ALA A 87 23.69 -8.08 -13.11
N ASN A 88 23.15 -9.27 -13.38
CA ASN A 88 23.34 -10.52 -12.64
C ASN A 88 22.47 -10.73 -11.39
N SER A 89 21.15 -10.61 -11.51
CA SER A 89 20.25 -11.35 -10.63
C SER A 89 19.14 -11.99 -11.45
N GLU A 90 18.92 -13.26 -11.14
CA GLU A 90 18.13 -14.29 -11.81
C GLU A 90 16.75 -13.84 -12.33
N PRO A 91 16.18 -14.58 -13.32
CA PRO A 91 14.86 -14.28 -13.87
C PRO A 91 13.85 -14.07 -12.75
N ALA A 92 12.99 -13.06 -12.92
CA ALA A 92 11.86 -12.64 -12.07
C ALA A 92 10.83 -13.75 -11.83
N SER A 93 11.30 -14.88 -11.32
CA SER A 93 10.62 -16.15 -11.12
C SER A 93 10.61 -16.55 -9.65
N SER A 94 11.34 -15.83 -8.78
CA SER A 94 11.29 -16.04 -7.33
C SER A 94 11.86 -14.85 -6.55
N THR A 95 11.12 -13.75 -6.43
CA THR A 95 11.43 -12.75 -5.39
C THR A 95 11.02 -13.29 -4.03
N ARG A 96 11.75 -14.31 -3.53
CA ARG A 96 11.92 -14.46 -2.10
C ARG A 96 12.72 -13.22 -1.70
N LEU A 97 12.12 -12.32 -0.92
CA LEU A 97 12.82 -11.22 -0.28
C LEU A 97 14.03 -11.81 0.45
N SER A 98 15.19 -11.78 -0.20
CA SER A 98 16.39 -12.35 0.35
C SER A 98 16.90 -11.36 1.38
N TRP A 99 17.06 -11.79 2.62
CA TRP A 99 17.63 -10.95 3.70
C TRP A 99 19.00 -10.36 3.33
N ARG A 100 19.71 -10.96 2.36
CA ARG A 100 20.90 -10.37 1.75
C ARG A 100 20.60 -9.11 0.95
N GLN A 101 19.56 -9.11 0.10
CA GLN A 101 19.17 -7.94 -0.71
C GLN A 101 18.72 -6.77 0.16
N VAL A 102 17.97 -7.03 1.23
CA VAL A 102 17.60 -6.00 2.22
C VAL A 102 18.88 -5.40 2.82
N ARG A 103 19.85 -6.23 3.23
CA ARG A 103 21.11 -5.75 3.79
C ARG A 103 21.95 -4.95 2.78
N TYR A 104 21.93 -5.33 1.50
CA TYR A 104 22.61 -4.57 0.44
C TYR A 104 21.98 -3.19 0.21
N ALA A 105 20.65 -3.08 0.18
CA ALA A 105 19.96 -1.80 0.04
C ALA A 105 20.32 -0.82 1.16
N PHE A 106 20.50 -1.30 2.40
CA PHE A 106 20.94 -0.48 3.53
C PHE A 106 22.43 -0.09 3.50
N THR A 107 23.25 -0.75 2.68
CA THR A 107 24.70 -0.47 2.58
C THR A 107 25.04 0.24 1.27
N ASP A 108 24.05 0.54 0.43
CA ASP A 108 24.27 1.27 -0.82
C ASP A 108 24.58 2.74 -0.51
N TRP A 109 25.84 3.11 -0.71
CA TRP A 109 26.33 4.46 -0.43
C TRP A 109 25.79 5.50 -1.42
N ARG A 110 25.20 5.07 -2.54
CA ARG A 110 24.72 5.97 -3.60
C ARG A 110 23.38 6.64 -3.26
N ILE A 111 22.75 6.24 -2.16
CA ILE A 111 21.47 6.77 -1.66
C ILE A 111 21.70 7.88 -0.61
N TYR A 112 22.95 8.13 -0.20
CA TYR A 112 23.38 9.29 0.59
C TYR A 112 24.20 10.26 -0.27
#